data_AF-A0A1V5D210-F1
#
_entry.id   AF-A0A1V5D210-F1
#
_cell.length_a   1.000
_cell.length_b   1.000
_cell.length_c   1.000
_cell.angle_alpha   90.00
_cell.angle_beta   90.00
_cell.angle_gamma   90.00
#
_symmetry.space_group_name_H-M   'P 1'
#
loop_
_entity.id
_entity.type
_entity.pdbx_description
1 polymer ?
#
loop_
_entity_poly.entity_id
_entity_poly.type
_entity_poly.pdbx_seq_one_letter_code
_entity_poly.pdbx_strand_id
1 'polypeptide(L)'
;MFKTKAKQLKETVPFEETFHAFSLSKAELRKRLEDALPPLVPRHGIKEKYGIPYSDGYLANQDSVGMGAGAIRVGNRVCYEKSALIEWLLQRIA
;
A
#
# COMPACT_ATOMS: atom_id res chain seq x y z
N MET A 1 -43.02 -26.25 1.39
CA MET A 1 -42.40 -25.09 0.72
C MET A 1 -41.28 -24.56 1.61
N PHE A 2 -40.06 -25.08 1.47
CA PHE A 2 -38.87 -24.52 2.13
C PHE A 2 -37.69 -24.68 1.15
N LYS A 3 -37.21 -23.56 0.61
CA LYS A 3 -36.04 -23.49 -0.27
C LYS A 3 -34.80 -23.37 0.60
N THR A 4 -34.00 -24.42 0.69
CA THR A 4 -32.69 -24.38 1.38
C THR A 4 -31.69 -23.65 0.49
N LYS A 5 -31.19 -22.49 0.95
CA LYS A 5 -30.20 -21.67 0.22
C LYS A 5 -28.89 -22.43 0.07
N ALA A 6 -28.42 -22.56 -1.16
CA ALA A 6 -27.09 -23.07 -1.48
C ALA A 6 -26.01 -22.15 -0.89
N LYS A 7 -25.10 -22.73 -0.11
CA LYS A 7 -23.91 -22.09 0.44
C LYS A 7 -22.95 -21.85 -0.73
N GLN A 8 -22.78 -20.60 -1.14
CA GLN A 8 -21.79 -20.25 -2.16
C GLN A 8 -20.40 -20.65 -1.65
N LEU A 9 -19.77 -21.58 -2.35
CA LEU A 9 -18.37 -21.96 -2.18
C LEU A 9 -17.55 -20.73 -2.57
N LYS A 10 -16.72 -20.23 -1.65
CA LYS A 10 -15.70 -19.23 -1.97
C LYS A 10 -14.75 -19.88 -2.96
N GLU A 11 -14.75 -19.41 -4.19
CA GLU A 11 -13.80 -19.83 -5.21
C GLU A 11 -12.39 -19.59 -4.68
N THR A 12 -11.67 -20.69 -4.42
CA THR A 12 -10.26 -20.64 -4.05
C THR A 12 -9.48 -20.35 -5.31
N VAL A 13 -9.02 -19.11 -5.45
CA VAL A 13 -8.12 -18.72 -6.53
C VAL A 13 -6.88 -19.63 -6.49
N PRO A 14 -6.49 -20.27 -7.61
CA PRO A 14 -5.39 -21.24 -7.61
C PRO A 14 -4.05 -20.62 -7.19
N PHE A 15 -3.29 -21.37 -6.36
CA PHE A 15 -1.96 -20.97 -5.87
C PHE A 15 -0.95 -20.65 -7.00
N GLU A 16 -1.15 -21.20 -8.19
CA GLU A 16 -0.27 -20.94 -9.34
C GLU A 16 -0.41 -19.50 -9.88
N GLU A 17 -1.59 -18.87 -9.79
CA GLU A 17 -1.77 -17.45 -10.14
C GLU A 17 -1.08 -16.52 -9.13
N THR A 18 -0.96 -16.93 -7.86
CA THR A 18 -0.26 -16.14 -6.85
C THR A 18 1.26 -16.12 -7.02
N PHE A 19 1.85 -17.12 -7.68
CA PHE A 19 3.31 -17.24 -7.78
C PHE A 19 3.90 -16.48 -8.97
N HIS A 20 3.17 -16.35 -10.09
CA HIS A 20 3.60 -15.53 -11.23
C HIS A 20 3.56 -14.01 -10.96
N ALA A 21 2.86 -13.56 -9.91
CA ALA A 21 2.80 -12.18 -9.48
C ALA A 21 4.06 -11.69 -8.70
N PHE A 22 5.00 -12.58 -8.37
CA PHE A 22 6.11 -12.26 -7.44
C PHE A 22 7.33 -11.57 -8.08
N SER A 23 7.34 -11.39 -9.40
CA SER A 23 8.34 -10.56 -10.09
C SER A 23 7.64 -9.43 -10.85
N LEU A 24 6.92 -8.59 -10.11
CA LEU A 24 6.49 -7.30 -10.64
C LEU A 24 7.75 -6.46 -10.88
N SER A 25 7.98 -6.08 -12.14
CA SER A 25 9.04 -5.13 -12.45
C SER A 25 8.79 -3.82 -11.69
N LYS A 26 9.86 -3.11 -11.35
CA LYS A 26 9.78 -1.82 -10.66
C LYS A 26 8.85 -0.83 -11.37
N ALA A 27 8.78 -0.91 -12.70
CA ALA A 27 7.88 -0.09 -13.53
C ALA A 27 6.40 -0.45 -13.35
N GLU A 28 6.06 -1.74 -13.34
CA GLU A 28 4.68 -2.19 -13.16
C GLU A 28 4.19 -1.89 -11.73
N LEU A 29 5.06 -2.07 -10.73
CA LEU A 29 4.73 -1.72 -9.36
C LEU A 29 4.52 -0.20 -9.19
N ARG A 30 5.37 0.62 -9.83
CA ARG A 30 5.20 2.07 -9.85
C ARG A 30 3.81 2.45 -10.37
N LYS A 31 3.42 1.90 -11.52
CA LYS A 31 2.11 2.16 -12.14
C LYS A 31 0.96 1.79 -11.20
N ARG A 32 1.01 0.62 -10.56
CA ARG A 32 -0.03 0.20 -9.61
C ARG A 32 -0.15 1.14 -8.40
N LEU A 33 0.98 1.62 -7.88
CA LEU A 33 0.97 2.61 -6.79
C LEU A 33 0.43 3.97 -7.26
N GLU A 34 0.76 4.37 -8.48
CA GLU A 34 0.21 5.56 -9.13
C GLU A 34 -1.30 5.44 -9.36
N ASP A 35 -1.85 4.25 -9.60
CA ASP A 35 -3.30 4.08 -9.74
C ASP A 35 -4.02 4.01 -8.38
N ALA A 36 -3.40 3.41 -7.37
CA ALA A 36 -4.05 3.12 -6.08
C ALA A 36 -4.00 4.28 -5.07
N LEU A 37 -2.92 5.07 -5.04
CA LEU A 37 -2.72 6.06 -3.98
C LEU A 37 -3.42 7.40 -4.30
N PRO A 38 -4.05 8.06 -3.31
CA PRO A 38 -4.54 9.42 -3.47
C PRO A 38 -3.39 10.44 -3.55
N PRO A 39 -3.62 11.68 -4.04
CA PRO A 39 -2.58 12.71 -4.16
C PRO A 39 -1.86 13.05 -2.84
N LEU A 40 -2.60 13.02 -1.74
CA LEU A 40 -2.06 13.13 -0.38
C LEU A 40 -2.43 11.87 0.39
N VAL A 41 -1.41 11.20 0.91
CA VAL A 41 -1.55 9.92 1.63
C VAL A 41 -1.34 10.17 3.12
N PRO A 42 -2.39 10.08 3.96
CA PRO A 42 -2.23 10.23 5.41
C PRO A 42 -1.36 9.10 5.97
N ARG A 43 -0.40 9.44 6.84
CA ARG A 43 0.42 8.46 7.54
C ARG A 43 -0.40 7.57 8.47
N HIS A 44 -1.50 8.09 8.99
CA HIS A 44 -2.32 7.37 9.96
C HIS A 44 -3.15 6.24 9.34
N GLY A 45 -2.90 5.00 9.77
CA GLY A 45 -3.53 3.78 9.28
C GLY A 45 -3.11 3.46 7.84
N ILE A 46 -1.90 3.86 7.45
CA ILE A 46 -1.45 3.78 6.06
C ILE A 46 -1.34 2.33 5.57
N LYS A 47 -0.98 1.42 6.48
CA LYS A 47 -0.87 -0.01 6.22
C LYS A 47 -2.22 -0.62 5.89
N GLU A 48 -3.23 -0.34 6.70
CA GLU A 48 -4.57 -0.91 6.55
C GLU A 48 -5.34 -0.27 5.39
N LYS A 49 -5.17 1.04 5.16
CA LYS A 49 -5.91 1.78 4.13
C LYS A 49 -5.37 1.56 2.73
N TYR A 50 -4.05 1.45 2.57
CA TYR A 50 -3.40 1.45 1.26
C TYR A 50 -2.52 0.22 1.03
N GLY A 51 -2.46 -0.73 1.98
CA GLY A 51 -1.65 -1.94 1.84
C GLY A 51 -0.14 -1.67 1.90
N ILE A 52 0.28 -0.52 2.41
CA ILE A 52 1.71 -0.19 2.53
C ILE A 52 2.33 -1.08 3.62
N PRO A 53 3.48 -1.75 3.36
CA PRO A 53 4.00 -2.79 4.26
C PRO A 53 4.60 -2.26 5.57
N TYR A 54 4.58 -0.95 5.79
CA TYR A 54 5.20 -0.28 6.93
C TYR A 54 4.15 0.30 7.89
N SER A 55 4.43 0.23 9.19
CA SER A 55 3.56 0.80 10.21
C SER A 55 3.73 2.33 10.31
N ASP A 56 2.68 3.00 10.80
CA ASP A 56 2.68 4.45 11.04
C ASP A 56 3.90 4.89 11.89
N GLY A 57 4.21 4.12 12.94
CA GLY A 57 5.33 4.41 13.85
C GLY A 57 6.69 4.23 13.19
N TYR A 58 6.86 3.22 12.34
CA TYR A 58 8.09 3.04 11.57
C TYR A 58 8.31 4.22 10.63
N LEU A 59 7.28 4.63 9.89
CA LEU A 59 7.36 5.77 8.99
C LEU A 59 7.63 7.08 9.73
N ALA A 60 7.01 7.27 10.91
CA ALA A 60 7.29 8.42 11.77
C ALA A 60 8.75 8.48 12.23
N ASN A 61 9.34 7.33 12.56
CA ASN A 61 10.76 7.25 12.90
C ASN A 61 11.63 7.58 11.67
N GLN A 62 11.32 7.02 10.50
CA GLN A 62 12.04 7.33 9.25
C GLN A 62 12.00 8.83 8.93
N ASP A 63 10.84 9.47 9.09
CA ASP A 63 10.70 10.92 8.93
C ASP A 63 11.59 11.68 9.94
N SER A 64 11.60 11.25 11.21
CA SER A 64 12.38 11.88 12.27
C SER A 64 13.90 11.80 12.05
N VAL A 65 14.39 10.74 11.42
CA VAL A 65 15.82 10.57 11.10
C VAL A 65 16.19 11.12 9.70
N GLY A 66 15.26 11.77 9.01
CA GLY A 66 15.48 12.35 7.68
C GLY A 66 15.56 11.33 6.54
N MET A 67 15.17 10.07 6.79
CA MET A 67 15.18 8.98 5.80
C MET A 67 13.78 8.61 5.30
N GLY A 68 12.75 9.36 5.68
CA GLY A 68 11.35 9.15 5.30
C GLY A 68 11.00 9.70 3.91
N ALA A 69 9.73 9.56 3.53
CA ALA A 69 9.23 9.98 2.22
C ALA A 69 9.05 11.52 2.08
N GLY A 70 9.42 12.30 3.09
CA GLY A 70 9.15 13.74 3.15
C GLY A 70 7.77 14.02 3.72
N ALA A 71 7.66 14.01 5.04
CA ALA A 71 6.41 14.28 5.74
C ALA A 71 5.95 15.74 5.54
N ILE A 72 4.69 15.91 5.14
CA ILE A 72 4.00 17.19 5.04
C ILE A 72 2.92 17.25 6.12
N ARG A 73 2.84 18.38 6.83
CA ARG A 73 1.82 18.58 7.85
C ARG A 73 0.63 19.36 7.28
N VAL A 74 -0.55 18.77 7.33
CA VAL A 74 -1.82 19.39 6.93
C VAL A 74 -2.73 19.46 8.16
N GLY A 75 -2.76 20.63 8.81
CA GLY A 75 -3.44 20.82 10.09
C GLY A 75 -2.84 19.93 11.18
N ASN A 76 -3.66 19.04 11.76
CA ASN A 76 -3.22 18.06 12.78
C ASN A 76 -2.90 16.68 12.20
N ARG A 77 -2.73 16.55 10.88
CA ARG A 77 -2.39 15.27 10.23
C ARG A 77 -1.03 15.38 9.54
N VAL A 78 -0.29 14.27 9.59
CA VAL A 78 0.93 14.08 8.79
C VAL A 78 0.56 13.25 7.57
N CYS A 79 0.94 13.74 6.40
CA CYS A 79 0.66 13.15 5.11
C CYS A 79 1.95 13.08 4.29
N TYR A 80 1.91 12.27 3.24
CA TYR A 80 2.93 12.24 2.20
C TYR A 80 2.33 12.73 0.90
N GLU A 81 3.12 13.44 0.12
CA GLU A 81 2.82 13.60 -1.29
C GLU A 81 2.98 12.23 -1.98
N LYS A 82 2.06 11.92 -2.90
CA LYS A 82 1.97 10.62 -3.54
C LYS A 82 3.26 10.20 -4.24
N SER A 83 3.79 11.05 -5.12
CA SER A 83 4.99 10.71 -5.89
C SER A 83 6.22 10.52 -5.02
N ALA A 84 6.42 11.36 -4.00
CA ALA A 84 7.49 11.23 -3.02
C ALA A 84 7.41 9.91 -2.24
N LEU A 85 6.20 9.51 -1.82
CA LEU A 85 5.98 8.23 -1.15
C LEU A 85 6.28 7.04 -2.08
N ILE A 86 5.85 7.10 -3.33
CA ILE A 86 6.11 6.05 -4.32
C ILE A 86 7.60 5.89 -4.56
N GLU A 87 8.33 6.98 -4.79
CA GLU A 87 9.77 6.95 -4.99
C GLU A 87 10.51 6.34 -3.80
N TRP A 88 10.12 6.76 -2.60
CA TRP A 88 10.66 6.25 -1.35
C TRP A 88 10.42 4.75 -1.14
N LEU A 89 9.25 4.23 -1.51
CA LEU A 89 8.93 2.81 -1.47
C LEU A 89 9.77 2.03 -2.49
N LEU A 90 9.86 2.54 -3.72
CA LEU A 90 10.60 1.90 -4.81
C LEU A 90 12.11 1.85 -4.57
N GLN A 91 12.68 2.78 -3.79
CA GLN A 91 14.09 2.74 -3.39
C GLN A 91 14.44 1.55 -2.47
N ARG A 92 13.43 0.94 -1.82
CA ARG A 92 13.62 -0.18 -0.87
C ARG A 92 13.50 -1.56 -1.52
N ILE A 93 13.26 -1.59 -2.82
CA ILE A 93 13.19 -2.81 -3.62
C ILE A 93 14.51 -2.91 -4.39
N ALA A 94 15.27 -3.97 -4.10
CA ALA A 94 16.54 -4.32 -4.73
C ALA A 94 16.35 -4.81 -6.17
#